data_AF-W4FKP2-F1
#
_entry.id   AF-W4FKP2-F1
#
_cell.length_a   1.000
_cell.length_b   1.000
_cell.length_c   1.000
_cell.angle_alpha   90.00
_cell.angle_beta   90.00
_cell.angle_gamma   90.00
#
_symmetry.space_group_name_H-M   'P 1'
#
loop_
_entity.id
_entity.type
_entity.pdbx_description
1 polymer ?
#
loop_
_entity_poly.entity_id
_entity_poly.type
_entity_poly.pdbx_seq_one_letter_code
_entity_poly.pdbx_strand_id
1 'polypeptide(L)'
;MNHDQDAAARRENRRKSASVAVDEDVEDESLVLDMGGDSPGKPQTTGTGPMLPRILRTVDTSKDKKQHELWDHMRMIVLFACTAEAITTCFTPRWVHESTGINVSATLLNILGPFLEGTAQYLEETTSHAEWKRACFYFRSVFLGVFTSYCYMVDHAGDLVGKHPMIGPLYIVSSLCYACVAFRVGQTFMRVFTTYVFQPDKHIPASVVGWALTTFVAAVLLVAIAGPPGFVRDPNDAQFLGSIPVNDGLELVMGMIMSILAAWLSSFVSFGSYDGSIDWGTWRCNLASVILTVLAYGVHYVLPVVAHNVAVKKFVSSFCGSLSGFSATVAATMVLADQNKRPVAMANLGLNIVTALAFVPYLRA
;
A
#
# COMPACT_ATOMS: atom_id res chain seq x y z
N MET A 1 60.45 46.94 25.91
CA MET A 1 59.34 47.41 26.77
C MET A 1 58.71 46.17 27.39
N ASN A 2 58.76 46.08 28.72
CA ASN A 2 58.39 44.94 29.56
C ASN A 2 56.94 44.46 29.35
N HIS A 3 56.74 43.14 29.45
CA HIS A 3 56.12 42.57 30.66
C HIS A 3 56.30 41.04 30.72
N ASP A 4 57.16 40.62 31.66
CA ASP A 4 57.02 39.37 32.38
C ASP A 4 55.77 39.44 33.27
N GLN A 5 54.97 38.37 33.27
CA GLN A 5 54.15 37.93 34.39
C GLN A 5 53.82 36.43 34.20
N ASP A 6 54.35 35.62 35.13
CA ASP A 6 53.78 34.37 35.65
C ASP A 6 53.75 33.15 34.70
N ALA A 7 54.63 32.14 34.78
CA ALA A 7 55.41 31.60 35.89
C ALA A 7 54.62 31.19 37.13
N ALA A 8 53.40 30.64 37.05
CA ALA A 8 52.76 30.12 38.28
C ALA A 8 51.64 29.07 38.13
N ALA A 9 51.60 28.28 37.05
CA ALA A 9 50.74 27.10 37.00
C ALA A 9 51.59 25.89 36.56
N ARG A 10 52.43 25.38 37.46
CA ARG A 10 52.08 24.20 38.28
C ARG A 10 51.70 23.03 37.36
N ARG A 11 52.63 22.20 36.91
CA ARG A 11 53.45 21.31 37.76
C ARG A 11 52.55 20.49 38.68
N GLU A 12 51.71 19.63 38.12
CA GLU A 12 51.15 18.50 38.86
C GLU A 12 50.87 17.33 37.91
N ASN A 13 51.45 16.17 38.25
CA ASN A 13 51.22 14.82 37.70
C ASN A 13 51.74 14.57 36.27
N ARG A 14 53.00 14.24 35.94
CA ARG A 14 54.06 13.37 36.51
C ARG A 14 53.60 12.05 37.14
N ARG A 15 54.10 10.96 36.52
CA ARG A 15 54.45 9.63 37.08
C ARG A 15 53.27 8.66 37.25
N LYS A 16 53.38 7.35 37.01
CA LYS A 16 54.50 6.38 36.84
C LYS A 16 53.84 5.07 36.34
N SER A 17 54.43 4.33 35.38
CA SER A 17 55.18 3.07 35.59
C SER A 17 54.32 1.90 36.13
N ALA A 18 54.46 0.63 35.77
CA ALA A 18 55.29 -0.15 34.87
C ALA A 18 54.81 -1.62 34.97
N SER A 19 55.15 -2.46 33.99
CA SER A 19 55.60 -3.89 34.10
C SER A 19 55.16 -4.66 32.85
N VAL A 20 56.08 -5.00 31.93
CA VAL A 20 57.06 -6.12 31.89
C VAL A 20 56.45 -7.42 31.32
N ALA A 21 56.74 -7.61 30.04
CA ALA A 21 57.30 -8.77 29.33
C ALA A 21 56.51 -10.05 29.01
N VAL A 22 56.99 -10.63 27.89
CA VAL A 22 56.91 -12.01 27.36
C VAL A 22 55.74 -12.26 26.40
N ASP A 23 55.89 -12.78 25.19
CA ASP A 23 56.98 -12.89 24.19
C ASP A 23 56.29 -13.45 22.91
N GLU A 24 57.02 -13.40 21.79
CA GLU A 24 56.83 -14.15 20.53
C GLU A 24 55.71 -13.68 19.58
N ASP A 25 56.04 -12.94 18.51
CA ASP A 25 56.65 -13.38 17.23
C ASP A 25 55.52 -13.70 16.21
N VAL A 26 55.44 -13.16 14.98
CA VAL A 26 56.43 -12.64 14.03
C VAL A 26 55.76 -11.58 13.12
N GLU A 27 56.48 -10.48 12.96
CA GLU A 27 56.79 -9.71 11.75
C GLU A 27 55.95 -9.96 10.47
N ASP A 28 55.44 -8.91 9.83
CA ASP A 28 56.33 -8.12 8.97
C ASP A 28 55.74 -6.76 8.59
N GLU A 29 56.65 -5.79 8.53
CA GLU A 29 56.45 -4.38 8.30
C GLU A 29 56.22 -4.08 6.81
N SER A 30 55.41 -3.07 6.51
CA SER A 30 55.87 -1.91 5.74
C SER A 30 54.71 -0.96 5.46
N LEU A 31 54.68 0.10 6.26
CA LEU A 31 53.97 1.32 6.00
C LEU A 31 54.71 2.08 4.90
N VAL A 32 54.19 2.05 3.68
CA VAL A 32 54.46 3.09 2.66
C VAL A 32 53.16 3.84 2.43
N LEU A 33 53.10 5.07 2.96
CA LEU A 33 52.15 6.08 2.58
C LEU A 33 52.61 6.68 1.25
N ASP A 34 51.82 6.54 0.18
CA ASP A 34 51.49 7.71 -0.63
C ASP A 34 50.17 7.58 -1.42
N MET A 35 49.54 8.74 -1.52
CA MET A 35 48.28 9.22 -2.08
C MET A 35 47.47 8.42 -3.13
N GLY A 36 46.15 8.43 -2.89
CA GLY A 36 45.13 8.71 -3.92
C GLY A 36 44.47 7.51 -4.58
N GLY A 37 43.18 7.31 -4.31
CA GLY A 37 42.32 6.44 -5.12
C GLY A 37 41.37 5.58 -4.30
N ASP A 38 40.08 5.83 -4.45
CA ASP A 38 39.00 4.96 -3.98
C ASP A 38 39.26 3.49 -4.32
N SER A 39 39.35 2.64 -3.29
CA SER A 39 39.37 1.19 -3.46
C SER A 39 37.97 0.59 -3.30
N PRO A 40 37.67 -0.51 -4.02
CA PRO A 40 36.31 -0.88 -4.38
C PRO A 40 35.64 -1.81 -3.37
N GLY A 41 34.40 -1.48 -3.03
CA GLY A 41 33.28 -2.42 -2.84
C GLY A 41 33.46 -3.57 -1.86
N LYS A 42 33.18 -3.32 -0.57
CA LYS A 42 32.57 -4.34 0.29
C LYS A 42 31.21 -4.75 -0.31
N PRO A 43 30.81 -6.04 -0.25
CA PRO A 43 29.54 -6.51 -0.81
C PRO A 43 28.37 -5.77 -0.14
N GLN A 44 27.68 -4.95 -0.91
CA GLN A 44 26.40 -4.37 -0.51
C GLN A 44 25.38 -5.51 -0.38
N THR A 45 25.12 -5.93 0.85
CA THR A 45 23.84 -6.55 1.21
C THR A 45 22.76 -5.46 1.17
N THR A 46 22.33 -5.06 -0.03
CA THR A 46 21.14 -4.24 -0.21
C THR A 46 19.92 -5.15 -0.10
N GLY A 47 19.17 -4.94 0.99
CA GLY A 47 18.07 -5.79 1.41
C GLY A 47 16.95 -5.92 0.37
N THR A 48 16.63 -7.16 0.04
CA THR A 48 15.37 -7.58 -0.56
C THR A 48 14.29 -7.62 0.54
N GLY A 49 13.61 -6.50 0.77
CA GLY A 49 12.45 -6.43 1.65
C GLY A 49 11.21 -5.95 0.90
N PRO A 50 10.05 -6.61 1.02
CA PRO A 50 8.78 -6.01 0.60
C PRO A 50 8.59 -4.69 1.34
N MET A 51 8.38 -3.62 0.58
CA MET A 51 8.22 -2.26 1.07
C MET A 51 6.84 -2.07 1.69
N LEU A 52 6.81 -1.78 2.99
CA LEU A 52 5.70 -1.07 3.62
C LEU A 52 5.76 0.41 3.24
N PRO A 53 4.62 1.14 3.11
CA PRO A 53 4.61 2.52 2.67
C PRO A 53 5.37 3.43 3.65
N ARG A 54 6.60 3.79 3.28
CA ARG A 54 7.47 4.76 3.96
C ARG A 54 7.03 6.20 3.67
N ILE A 55 5.70 6.47 3.65
CA ILE A 55 5.07 7.68 3.10
C ILE A 55 5.57 9.00 3.73
N LEU A 56 6.29 8.97 4.85
CA LEU A 56 6.90 10.17 5.47
C LEU A 56 8.39 10.03 5.85
N ARG A 57 9.05 8.89 5.58
CA ARG A 57 10.42 8.64 6.08
C ARG A 57 11.53 8.78 5.05
N THR A 58 11.23 9.02 3.77
CA THR A 58 12.25 9.37 2.76
C THR A 58 12.56 10.87 2.70
N VAL A 59 12.18 11.65 3.72
CA VAL A 59 12.83 12.94 3.98
C VAL A 59 14.19 12.68 4.65
N ASP A 60 15.02 11.85 4.00
CA ASP A 60 16.42 11.69 4.41
C ASP A 60 17.17 12.97 4.01
N THR A 61 17.36 13.81 5.03
CA THR A 61 18.59 14.58 5.28
C THR A 61 19.03 15.61 4.23
N SER A 62 18.13 16.47 3.77
CA SER A 62 18.52 17.77 3.20
C SER A 62 17.60 18.86 3.73
N LYS A 63 18.15 19.84 4.44
CA LYS A 63 17.38 20.86 5.17
C LYS A 63 16.69 21.89 4.27
N ASP A 64 17.01 21.95 2.97
CA ASP A 64 16.64 23.09 2.11
C ASP A 64 15.67 22.78 0.95
N LYS A 65 15.23 21.52 0.75
CA LYS A 65 14.27 21.15 -0.34
C LYS A 65 12.86 20.77 0.12
N LYS A 66 12.55 20.96 1.41
CA LYS A 66 11.48 20.20 2.10
C LYS A 66 10.04 20.50 1.73
N GLN A 67 9.69 21.72 1.32
CA GLN A 67 8.28 22.10 1.19
C GLN A 67 7.68 21.72 -0.18
N HIS A 68 8.42 21.91 -1.27
CA HIS A 68 7.91 21.60 -2.61
C HIS A 68 7.77 20.09 -2.82
N GLU A 69 8.72 19.29 -2.32
CA GLU A 69 8.69 17.82 -2.39
C GLU A 69 7.53 17.23 -1.59
N LEU A 70 7.15 17.84 -0.46
CA LEU A 70 6.00 17.41 0.34
C LEU A 70 4.67 17.68 -0.36
N TRP A 71 4.54 18.85 -1.01
CA TRP A 71 3.35 19.17 -1.81
C TRP A 71 3.18 18.23 -2.99
N ASP A 72 4.26 17.90 -3.70
CA ASP A 72 4.20 16.95 -4.81
C ASP A 72 3.84 15.54 -4.32
N HIS A 73 4.36 15.12 -3.16
CA HIS A 73 4.01 13.84 -2.54
C HIS A 73 2.51 13.78 -2.18
N MET A 74 2.01 14.79 -1.47
CA MET A 74 0.59 14.90 -1.11
C MET A 74 -0.29 14.94 -2.34
N ARG A 75 0.09 15.70 -3.37
CA ARG A 75 -0.63 15.79 -4.64
C ARG A 75 -0.75 14.41 -5.30
N MET A 76 0.32 13.63 -5.35
CA MET A 76 0.28 12.30 -5.97
C MET A 76 -0.61 11.32 -5.19
N ILE A 77 -0.56 11.33 -3.85
CA ILE A 77 -1.48 10.52 -3.03
C ILE A 77 -2.93 10.87 -3.34
N VAL A 78 -3.28 12.16 -3.31
CA VAL A 78 -4.64 12.63 -3.59
C VAL A 78 -5.08 12.22 -4.98
N LEU A 79 -4.25 12.46 -6.00
CA LEU A 79 -4.61 12.17 -7.38
C LEU A 79 -4.78 10.68 -7.65
N PHE A 80 -3.90 9.82 -7.13
CA PHE A 80 -4.05 8.37 -7.28
C PHE A 80 -5.27 7.83 -6.52
N ALA A 81 -5.51 8.30 -5.29
CA ALA A 81 -6.68 7.90 -4.52
C ALA A 81 -7.99 8.31 -5.21
N CYS A 82 -8.09 9.57 -5.65
CA CYS A 82 -9.26 10.07 -6.37
C CYS A 82 -9.47 9.37 -7.71
N THR A 83 -8.39 9.06 -8.43
CA THR A 83 -8.48 8.36 -9.72
C THR A 83 -8.99 6.94 -9.52
N ALA A 84 -8.46 6.21 -8.53
CA ALA A 84 -8.91 4.87 -8.20
C ALA A 84 -10.39 4.87 -7.80
N GLU A 85 -10.79 5.75 -6.87
CA GLU A 85 -12.19 5.92 -6.45
C GLU A 85 -13.09 6.25 -7.64
N ALA A 86 -12.69 7.17 -8.51
CA ALA A 86 -13.45 7.50 -9.71
C ALA A 86 -13.65 6.29 -10.64
N ILE A 87 -12.61 5.47 -10.83
CA ILE A 87 -12.69 4.25 -11.64
C ILE A 87 -13.63 3.24 -11.00
N THR A 88 -13.42 2.91 -9.72
CA THR A 88 -14.22 1.90 -9.02
C THR A 88 -15.68 2.30 -8.94
N THR A 89 -15.96 3.58 -8.71
CA THR A 89 -17.30 4.11 -8.45
C THR A 89 -18.10 4.41 -9.72
N CYS A 90 -17.47 4.91 -10.80
CA CYS A 90 -18.18 5.37 -11.99
C CYS A 90 -18.07 4.40 -13.19
N PHE A 91 -16.98 3.63 -13.29
CA PHE A 91 -16.66 2.84 -14.48
C PHE A 91 -16.79 1.34 -14.28
N THR A 92 -17.01 0.88 -13.05
CA THR A 92 -17.27 -0.53 -12.77
C THR A 92 -18.73 -0.88 -13.08
N PRO A 93 -19.02 -1.78 -14.03
CA PRO A 93 -20.39 -2.19 -14.30
C PRO A 93 -20.97 -2.93 -13.10
N ARG A 94 -22.29 -2.90 -12.91
CA ARG A 94 -22.95 -3.77 -11.92
C ARG A 94 -23.22 -5.12 -12.55
N TRP A 95 -22.45 -6.13 -12.16
CA TRP A 95 -22.63 -7.50 -12.64
C TRP A 95 -22.59 -8.47 -11.48
N VAL A 96 -23.72 -9.15 -11.25
CA VAL A 96 -23.87 -10.20 -10.25
C VAL A 96 -24.21 -11.50 -10.97
N HIS A 97 -23.52 -12.58 -10.62
CA HIS A 97 -23.81 -13.90 -11.14
C HIS A 97 -25.11 -14.42 -10.55
N GLU A 98 -26.10 -14.67 -11.39
CA GLU A 98 -27.49 -14.93 -10.96
C GLU A 98 -27.62 -16.14 -10.03
N SER A 99 -26.92 -17.25 -10.33
CA SER A 99 -27.11 -18.49 -9.59
C SER A 99 -26.36 -18.54 -8.26
N THR A 100 -25.19 -17.91 -8.16
CA THR A 100 -24.40 -17.92 -6.92
C THR A 100 -24.59 -16.64 -6.10
N GLY A 101 -25.02 -15.54 -6.72
CA GLY A 101 -25.06 -14.23 -6.11
C GLY A 101 -23.73 -13.50 -6.04
N ILE A 102 -22.66 -14.03 -6.65
CA ILE A 102 -21.33 -13.42 -6.60
C ILE A 102 -21.33 -12.11 -7.38
N ASN A 103 -20.86 -11.02 -6.77
CA ASN A 103 -20.62 -9.76 -7.47
C ASN A 103 -19.34 -9.86 -8.31
N VAL A 104 -19.53 -10.28 -9.56
CA VAL A 104 -18.44 -10.55 -10.51
C VAL A 104 -17.58 -9.30 -10.73
N SER A 105 -18.19 -8.12 -10.78
CA SER A 105 -17.45 -6.88 -11.03
C SER A 105 -16.46 -6.57 -9.91
N ALA A 106 -16.91 -6.63 -8.66
CA ALA A 106 -16.05 -6.34 -7.52
C ALA A 106 -15.01 -7.45 -7.30
N THR A 107 -15.37 -8.71 -7.52
CA THR A 107 -14.39 -9.80 -7.55
C THR A 107 -13.34 -9.57 -8.65
N LEU A 108 -13.75 -9.12 -9.84
CA LEU A 108 -12.82 -8.84 -10.94
C LEU A 108 -11.85 -7.72 -10.59
N LEU A 109 -12.28 -6.66 -9.88
CA LEU A 109 -11.36 -5.64 -9.36
C LEU A 109 -10.30 -6.25 -8.44
N ASN A 110 -10.70 -7.16 -7.55
CA ASN A 110 -9.79 -7.91 -6.68
C ASN A 110 -8.92 -8.95 -7.41
N ILE A 111 -9.14 -9.22 -8.70
CA ILE A 111 -8.25 -10.04 -9.54
C ILE A 111 -7.36 -9.16 -10.42
N LEU A 112 -7.92 -8.10 -11.01
CA LEU A 112 -7.20 -7.13 -11.83
C LEU A 112 -6.19 -6.33 -11.00
N GLY A 113 -6.51 -5.98 -9.75
CA GLY A 113 -5.61 -5.26 -8.87
C GLY A 113 -4.30 -6.02 -8.63
N PRO A 114 -4.33 -7.29 -8.19
CA PRO A 114 -3.13 -8.13 -8.08
C PRO A 114 -2.37 -8.32 -9.40
N PHE A 115 -3.07 -8.44 -10.54
CA PHE A 115 -2.41 -8.43 -11.84
C PHE A 115 -1.62 -7.14 -12.06
N LEU A 116 -2.26 -5.98 -11.85
CA LEU A 116 -1.62 -4.67 -11.96
C LEU A 116 -0.49 -4.48 -10.93
N GLU A 117 -0.64 -4.99 -9.72
CA GLU A 117 0.39 -5.02 -8.68
C GLU A 117 1.62 -5.79 -9.16
N GLY A 118 1.43 -6.97 -9.75
CA GLY A 118 2.52 -7.76 -10.33
C GLY A 118 3.22 -7.04 -11.49
N THR A 119 2.46 -6.33 -12.33
CA THR A 119 3.05 -5.52 -13.40
C THR A 119 3.91 -4.37 -12.85
N ALA A 120 3.37 -3.62 -11.89
CA ALA A 120 4.02 -2.45 -11.30
C ALA A 120 5.24 -2.84 -10.48
N GLN A 121 5.15 -3.94 -9.72
CA GLN A 121 6.27 -4.46 -8.95
C GLN A 121 7.42 -4.89 -9.86
N TYR A 122 7.14 -5.64 -10.94
CA TYR A 122 8.18 -6.02 -11.88
C TYR A 122 8.88 -4.79 -12.48
N LEU A 123 8.11 -3.78 -12.88
CA LEU A 123 8.66 -2.54 -13.44
C LEU A 123 9.50 -1.76 -12.43
N GLU A 124 9.04 -1.68 -11.17
CA GLU A 124 9.76 -1.02 -10.08
C GLU A 124 11.10 -1.68 -9.77
N GLU A 125 11.15 -3.02 -9.79
CA GLU A 125 12.35 -3.80 -9.49
C GLU A 125 13.37 -3.75 -10.64
N THR A 126 12.89 -3.74 -11.89
CA THR A 126 13.75 -3.86 -13.08
C THR A 126 14.19 -2.52 -13.69
N THR A 127 13.45 -1.44 -13.46
CA THR A 127 13.83 -0.12 -13.96
C THR A 127 15.02 0.46 -13.18
N SER A 128 15.92 1.16 -13.88
CA SER A 128 17.00 1.94 -13.24
C SER A 128 16.55 3.37 -12.91
N HIS A 129 15.40 3.81 -13.41
CA HIS A 129 14.93 5.19 -13.32
C HIS A 129 14.13 5.46 -12.04
N ALA A 130 14.62 6.38 -11.21
CA ALA A 130 14.00 6.72 -9.92
C ALA A 130 12.56 7.25 -10.05
N GLU A 131 12.24 7.94 -11.13
CA GLU A 131 10.90 8.47 -11.40
C GLU A 131 9.88 7.34 -11.62
N TRP A 132 10.25 6.32 -12.41
CA TRP A 132 9.43 5.12 -12.62
C TRP A 132 9.21 4.36 -11.32
N LYS A 133 10.26 4.18 -10.50
CA LYS A 133 10.13 3.54 -9.18
C LYS A 133 9.15 4.29 -8.29
N ARG A 134 9.26 5.62 -8.26
CA ARG A 134 8.36 6.48 -7.48
C ARG A 134 6.92 6.40 -7.97
N ALA A 135 6.70 6.41 -9.28
CA ALA A 135 5.35 6.27 -9.86
C ALA A 135 4.74 4.90 -9.53
N CYS A 136 5.51 3.82 -9.68
CA CYS A 136 5.09 2.47 -9.31
C CYS A 136 4.76 2.40 -7.81
N PHE A 137 5.58 3.01 -6.95
CA PHE A 137 5.32 3.05 -5.52
C PHE A 137 3.96 3.67 -5.18
N TYR A 138 3.62 4.84 -5.74
CA TYR A 138 2.31 5.46 -5.49
C TYR A 138 1.15 4.66 -6.08
N PHE A 139 1.35 4.12 -7.29
CA PHE A 139 0.34 3.28 -7.92
C PHE A 139 0.04 2.04 -7.06
N ARG A 140 1.07 1.36 -6.56
CA ARG A 140 0.92 0.17 -5.70
C ARG A 140 0.36 0.51 -4.32
N SER A 141 0.90 1.53 -3.68
CA SER A 141 0.57 1.85 -2.27
C SER A 141 -0.75 2.59 -2.11
N VAL A 142 -1.15 3.39 -3.11
CA VAL A 142 -2.34 4.25 -3.02
C VAL A 142 -3.40 3.81 -4.01
N PHE A 143 -3.11 3.82 -5.31
CA PHE A 143 -4.12 3.49 -6.31
C PHE A 143 -4.64 2.07 -6.13
N LEU A 144 -3.77 1.07 -6.02
CA LEU A 144 -4.18 -0.33 -5.84
C LEU A 144 -4.75 -0.62 -4.46
N GLY A 145 -4.40 0.18 -3.44
CA GLY A 145 -5.04 0.15 -2.12
C GLY A 145 -6.50 0.57 -2.17
N VAL A 146 -6.84 1.61 -2.95
CA VAL A 146 -8.23 2.05 -3.16
C VAL A 146 -8.97 1.16 -4.17
N PHE A 147 -8.27 0.71 -5.22
CA PHE A 147 -8.85 -0.07 -6.32
C PHE A 147 -9.27 -1.48 -5.89
N THR A 148 -8.63 -2.04 -4.87
CA THR A 148 -8.96 -3.38 -4.33
C THR A 148 -9.46 -3.28 -2.91
N SER A 149 -10.31 -4.23 -2.50
CA SER A 149 -10.91 -4.19 -1.17
C SER A 149 -10.99 -5.58 -0.55
N TYR A 150 -10.22 -5.76 0.52
CA TYR A 150 -10.25 -6.97 1.32
C TYR A 150 -11.52 -7.01 2.18
N CYS A 151 -11.89 -5.91 2.83
CA CYS A 151 -13.10 -5.89 3.66
C CYS A 151 -14.36 -6.18 2.83
N TYR A 152 -14.45 -5.66 1.60
CA TYR A 152 -15.54 -6.00 0.69
C TYR A 152 -15.61 -7.50 0.39
N MET A 153 -14.47 -8.16 0.19
CA MET A 153 -14.45 -9.61 -0.03
C MET A 153 -15.03 -10.36 1.18
N VAL A 154 -14.69 -9.94 2.41
CA VAL A 154 -15.20 -10.58 3.63
C VAL A 154 -16.69 -10.30 3.82
N ASP A 155 -17.10 -9.06 3.60
CA ASP A 155 -18.48 -8.61 3.70
C ASP A 155 -19.38 -9.37 2.72
N HIS A 156 -18.98 -9.39 1.46
CA HIS A 156 -19.69 -10.15 0.43
C HIS A 156 -19.71 -11.65 0.69
N ALA A 157 -18.67 -12.20 1.33
CA ALA A 157 -18.70 -13.60 1.76
C ALA A 157 -19.76 -13.85 2.84
N GLY A 158 -20.00 -12.88 3.73
CA GLY A 158 -21.10 -12.87 4.69
C GLY A 158 -22.46 -13.03 4.02
N ASP A 159 -22.73 -12.21 2.99
CA ASP A 159 -23.96 -12.30 2.19
C ASP A 159 -24.13 -13.68 1.54
N LEU A 160 -23.05 -14.21 0.97
CA LEU A 160 -23.06 -15.50 0.27
C LEU A 160 -23.35 -16.68 1.21
N VAL A 161 -22.90 -16.61 2.47
CA VAL A 161 -23.24 -17.61 3.50
C VAL A 161 -24.74 -17.64 3.78
N GLY A 162 -25.44 -16.51 3.65
CA GLY A 162 -26.90 -16.45 3.75
C GLY A 162 -27.62 -17.34 2.72
N LYS A 163 -27.03 -17.53 1.53
CA LYS A 163 -27.57 -18.40 0.48
C LYS A 163 -27.16 -19.86 0.66
N HIS A 164 -25.88 -20.10 0.92
CA HIS A 164 -25.35 -21.44 1.16
C HIS A 164 -24.08 -21.36 2.02
N PRO A 165 -23.97 -22.12 3.12
CA PRO A 165 -22.92 -21.94 4.12
C PRO A 165 -21.50 -22.15 3.58
N MET A 166 -21.35 -22.92 2.51
CA MET A 166 -20.05 -23.20 1.89
C MET A 166 -19.60 -22.14 0.86
N ILE A 167 -20.50 -21.32 0.31
CA ILE A 167 -20.13 -20.42 -0.79
C ILE A 167 -19.22 -19.29 -0.31
N GLY A 168 -19.51 -18.67 0.84
CA GLY A 168 -18.66 -17.60 1.40
C GLY A 168 -17.21 -18.04 1.66
N PRO A 169 -16.98 -19.15 2.39
CA PRO A 169 -15.62 -19.67 2.60
C PRO A 169 -14.89 -20.01 1.30
N LEU A 170 -15.58 -20.69 0.35
CA LEU A 170 -15.00 -21.00 -0.95
C LEU A 170 -14.68 -19.74 -1.76
N TYR A 171 -15.52 -18.70 -1.66
CA TYR A 171 -15.31 -17.41 -2.32
C TYR A 171 -14.06 -16.71 -1.80
N ILE A 172 -13.83 -16.68 -0.47
CA ILE A 172 -12.62 -16.08 0.13
C ILE A 172 -11.36 -16.81 -0.35
N VAL A 173 -11.35 -18.14 -0.22
CA VAL A 173 -10.18 -18.95 -0.58
C VAL A 173 -9.88 -18.83 -2.06
N SER A 174 -10.90 -18.97 -2.92
CA SER A 174 -10.72 -18.87 -4.37
C SER A 174 -10.28 -17.47 -4.79
N SER A 175 -10.84 -16.39 -4.24
CA SER A 175 -10.45 -15.01 -4.57
C SER A 175 -8.97 -14.75 -4.30
N LEU A 176 -8.48 -15.16 -3.12
CA LEU A 176 -7.06 -15.00 -2.77
C LEU A 176 -6.14 -15.90 -3.62
N CYS A 177 -6.54 -17.14 -3.91
CA CYS A 177 -5.78 -18.03 -4.78
C CYS A 177 -5.70 -17.50 -6.23
N TYR A 178 -6.83 -17.07 -6.81
CA TYR A 178 -6.85 -16.49 -8.15
C TYR A 178 -6.09 -15.17 -8.22
N ALA A 179 -6.13 -14.36 -7.16
CA ALA A 179 -5.33 -13.15 -7.05
C ALA A 179 -3.82 -13.44 -7.11
N CYS A 180 -3.34 -14.47 -6.40
CA CYS A 180 -1.95 -14.92 -6.47
C CYS A 180 -1.54 -15.34 -7.89
N VAL A 181 -2.43 -16.05 -8.61
CA VAL A 181 -2.21 -16.41 -10.02
C VAL A 181 -2.17 -15.16 -10.89
N ALA A 182 -3.13 -14.25 -10.74
CA ALA A 182 -3.22 -13.01 -11.50
C ALA A 182 -1.97 -12.14 -11.33
N PHE A 183 -1.44 -12.04 -10.11
CA PHE A 183 -0.18 -11.36 -9.83
C PHE A 183 0.99 -11.93 -10.64
N ARG A 184 1.13 -13.27 -10.71
CA ARG A 184 2.18 -13.92 -11.53
C ARG A 184 2.01 -13.68 -13.01
N VAL A 185 0.76 -13.72 -13.48
CA VAL A 185 0.44 -13.39 -14.87
C VAL A 185 0.82 -11.94 -15.17
N GLY A 186 0.57 -11.01 -14.24
CA GLY A 186 0.98 -9.61 -14.34
C GLY A 186 2.50 -9.43 -14.45
N GLN A 187 3.27 -10.05 -13.55
CA GLN A 187 4.73 -10.04 -13.64
C GLN A 187 5.24 -10.59 -14.97
N THR A 188 4.67 -11.71 -15.42
CA THR A 188 5.06 -12.36 -16.68
C THR A 188 4.72 -11.48 -17.88
N PHE A 189 3.53 -10.89 -17.89
CA PHE A 189 3.10 -9.94 -18.91
C PHE A 189 4.06 -8.77 -18.99
N MET A 190 4.37 -8.11 -17.87
CA MET A 190 5.25 -6.94 -17.88
C MET A 190 6.68 -7.29 -18.27
N ARG A 191 7.18 -8.47 -17.90
CA ARG A 191 8.48 -8.99 -18.38
C ARG A 191 8.52 -9.09 -19.90
N VAL A 192 7.50 -9.71 -20.50
CA VAL A 192 7.43 -9.86 -21.97
C VAL A 192 7.25 -8.49 -22.62
N PHE A 193 6.35 -7.66 -22.10
CA PHE A 193 6.08 -6.33 -22.63
C PHE A 193 7.32 -5.43 -22.62
N THR A 194 8.10 -5.46 -21.54
CA THR A 194 9.33 -4.66 -21.44
C THR A 194 10.47 -5.19 -22.31
N THR A 195 10.45 -6.48 -22.63
CA THR A 195 11.45 -7.10 -23.51
C THR A 195 11.20 -6.73 -24.98
N TYR A 196 9.94 -6.66 -25.41
CA TYR A 196 9.60 -6.58 -26.84
C TYR A 196 8.91 -5.29 -27.29
N VAL A 197 8.28 -4.54 -26.38
CA VAL A 197 7.38 -3.43 -26.77
C VAL A 197 7.79 -2.12 -26.13
N PHE A 198 8.14 -2.13 -24.85
CA PHE A 198 8.31 -0.92 -24.05
C PHE A 198 9.64 -0.92 -23.30
N GLN A 199 10.51 0.04 -23.59
CA GLN A 199 11.66 0.30 -22.73
C GLN A 199 11.34 1.54 -21.88
N PRO A 200 11.49 1.47 -20.55
CA PRO A 200 11.23 2.62 -19.69
C PRO A 200 12.16 3.77 -20.06
N ASP A 201 11.63 4.82 -20.68
CA ASP A 201 12.41 6.00 -21.00
C ASP A 201 12.83 6.75 -19.73
N LYS A 202 13.96 7.47 -19.82
CA LYS A 202 14.63 8.12 -18.69
C LYS A 202 13.77 9.14 -17.93
N HIS A 203 12.74 9.70 -18.57
CA HIS A 203 11.91 10.73 -17.95
C HIS A 203 10.43 10.39 -18.11
N ILE A 204 9.76 10.10 -17.00
CA ILE A 204 8.33 10.38 -16.92
C ILE A 204 8.24 11.76 -16.31
N PRO A 205 7.83 12.79 -17.07
CA PRO A 205 7.62 14.09 -16.46
C PRO A 205 6.53 13.92 -15.39
N ALA A 206 6.89 14.04 -14.11
CA ALA A 206 5.95 13.93 -13.00
C ALA A 206 4.78 14.92 -13.19
N SER A 207 5.05 16.05 -13.85
CA SER A 207 4.06 17.00 -14.32
C SER A 207 3.03 16.37 -15.28
N VAL A 208 3.44 15.58 -16.27
CA VAL A 208 2.53 14.95 -17.24
C VAL A 208 1.60 13.95 -16.56
N VAL A 209 2.11 13.11 -15.66
CA VAL A 209 1.27 12.18 -14.89
C VAL A 209 0.33 12.96 -13.98
N GLY A 210 0.84 13.94 -13.24
CA GLY A 210 0.04 14.79 -12.37
C GLY A 210 -1.07 15.51 -13.13
N TRP A 211 -0.79 16.07 -14.31
CA TRP A 211 -1.77 16.74 -15.17
C TRP A 211 -2.78 15.76 -15.73
N ALA A 212 -2.36 14.60 -16.25
CA ALA A 212 -3.28 13.59 -16.78
C ALA A 212 -4.27 13.12 -15.70
N LEU A 213 -3.79 12.84 -14.49
CA LEU A 213 -4.65 12.44 -13.37
C LEU A 213 -5.57 13.59 -12.93
N THR A 214 -5.06 14.83 -12.85
CA THR A 214 -5.89 16.00 -12.53
C THR A 214 -6.99 16.21 -13.56
N THR A 215 -6.67 16.16 -14.86
CA THR A 215 -7.64 16.30 -15.94
C THR A 215 -8.67 15.18 -15.91
N PHE A 216 -8.25 13.94 -15.67
CA PHE A 216 -9.17 12.81 -15.51
C PHE A 216 -10.13 13.02 -14.35
N VAL A 217 -9.62 13.29 -13.14
CA VAL A 217 -10.45 13.50 -11.95
C VAL A 217 -11.41 14.68 -12.14
N ALA A 218 -10.94 15.79 -12.71
CA ALA A 218 -11.77 16.96 -12.99
C ALA A 218 -12.88 16.65 -14.00
N ALA A 219 -12.56 15.91 -15.07
CA ALA A 219 -13.55 15.50 -16.06
C ALA A 219 -14.62 14.59 -15.46
N VAL A 220 -14.23 13.58 -14.66
CA VAL A 220 -15.17 12.67 -14.00
C VAL A 220 -16.04 13.42 -12.99
N LEU A 221 -15.48 14.34 -12.20
CA LEU A 221 -16.24 15.18 -11.27
C LEU A 221 -17.24 16.07 -12.01
N LEU A 222 -16.84 16.68 -13.12
CA LEU A 222 -17.73 17.50 -13.93
C LEU A 222 -18.91 16.68 -14.47
N VAL A 223 -18.66 15.45 -14.93
CA VAL A 223 -19.71 14.53 -15.36
C VAL A 223 -20.59 14.09 -14.17
N ALA A 224 -20.03 13.84 -12.99
CA ALA A 224 -20.82 13.48 -11.81
C ALA A 224 -21.71 14.63 -11.30
N ILE A 225 -21.27 15.88 -11.45
CA ILE A 225 -22.03 17.06 -10.99
C ILE A 225 -23.07 17.50 -12.02
N ALA A 226 -22.71 17.52 -13.30
CA ALA A 226 -23.54 18.11 -14.36
C ALA A 226 -24.13 17.08 -15.34
N GLY A 227 -23.70 15.82 -15.27
CA GLY A 227 -24.18 14.74 -16.13
C GLY A 227 -25.52 14.15 -15.66
N PRO A 228 -26.01 13.12 -16.39
CA PRO A 228 -27.26 12.46 -16.02
C PRO A 228 -27.12 11.70 -14.70
N PRO A 229 -28.20 11.61 -13.90
CA PRO A 229 -28.18 10.86 -12.64
C PRO A 229 -27.91 9.38 -12.87
N GLY A 230 -27.21 8.74 -11.92
CA GLY A 230 -26.83 7.32 -12.00
C GLY A 230 -25.50 7.07 -12.73
N PHE A 231 -24.69 8.12 -12.88
CA PHE A 231 -23.30 8.03 -13.30
C PHE A 231 -22.43 7.40 -12.20
N VAL A 232 -22.68 7.75 -10.93
CA VAL A 232 -22.06 7.11 -9.77
C VAL A 232 -22.81 5.83 -9.44
N ARG A 233 -22.09 4.69 -9.47
CA ARG A 233 -22.67 3.35 -9.50
C ARG A 233 -22.10 2.41 -8.44
N ASP A 234 -21.66 2.97 -7.31
CA ASP A 234 -21.25 2.19 -6.15
C ASP A 234 -22.17 0.99 -5.94
N PRO A 235 -21.64 -0.21 -5.66
CA PRO A 235 -22.48 -1.33 -5.29
C PRO A 235 -23.37 -0.86 -4.14
N ASN A 236 -24.66 -0.72 -4.43
CA ASN A 236 -25.62 -0.24 -3.46
C ASN A 236 -25.80 -1.37 -2.46
N ASP A 237 -25.10 -1.26 -1.34
CA ASP A 237 -25.50 -2.02 -0.19
C ASP A 237 -26.87 -1.49 0.24
N ALA A 238 -27.91 -2.28 -0.02
CA ALA A 238 -29.30 -1.88 0.19
C ALA A 238 -29.56 -1.52 1.66
N GLN A 239 -28.68 -1.94 2.56
CA GLN A 239 -28.73 -1.69 4.00
C GLN A 239 -28.46 -0.22 4.38
N PHE A 240 -27.63 0.53 3.64
CA PHE A 240 -27.18 1.86 4.10
C PHE A 240 -27.87 3.06 3.45
N LEU A 241 -28.50 2.92 2.28
CA LEU A 241 -29.14 4.07 1.60
C LEU A 241 -30.66 3.97 1.45
N GLY A 242 -31.25 2.77 1.56
CA GLY A 242 -32.64 2.59 1.17
C GLY A 242 -32.92 3.19 -0.21
N SER A 243 -34.02 3.95 -0.35
CA SER A 243 -34.44 4.60 -1.60
C SER A 243 -34.06 6.09 -1.71
N ILE A 244 -33.12 6.59 -0.91
CA ILE A 244 -32.80 8.02 -0.90
C ILE A 244 -31.98 8.38 -2.16
N PRO A 245 -32.47 9.31 -3.01
CA PRO A 245 -31.70 9.79 -4.14
C PRO A 245 -30.55 10.66 -3.64
N VAL A 246 -29.32 10.19 -3.85
CA VAL A 246 -28.10 10.93 -3.52
C VAL A 246 -27.60 11.64 -4.77
N ASN A 247 -27.09 12.86 -4.60
CA ASN A 247 -26.40 13.56 -5.68
C ASN A 247 -25.08 12.84 -6.01
N ASP A 248 -24.92 12.38 -7.25
CA ASP A 248 -23.72 11.69 -7.73
C ASP A 248 -22.42 12.45 -7.43
N GLY A 249 -22.41 13.78 -7.62
CA GLY A 249 -21.27 14.63 -7.28
C GLY A 249 -20.91 14.57 -5.79
N LEU A 250 -21.90 14.67 -4.90
CA LEU A 250 -21.69 14.55 -3.45
C LEU A 250 -21.17 13.16 -3.07
N GLU A 251 -21.75 12.10 -3.64
CA GLU A 251 -21.34 10.73 -3.37
C GLU A 251 -19.88 10.50 -3.80
N LEU A 252 -19.52 10.95 -5.01
CA LEU A 252 -18.16 10.80 -5.52
C LEU A 252 -17.14 11.60 -4.70
N VAL A 253 -17.43 12.86 -4.38
CA VAL A 253 -16.53 13.70 -3.55
C VAL A 253 -16.35 13.10 -2.16
N MET A 254 -17.43 12.59 -1.54
CA MET A 254 -17.34 11.93 -0.25
C MET A 254 -16.47 10.65 -0.34
N GLY A 255 -16.65 9.83 -1.38
CA GLY A 255 -15.81 8.66 -1.63
C GLY A 255 -14.34 9.04 -1.78
N MET A 256 -14.03 10.09 -2.56
CA MET A 256 -12.66 10.57 -2.74
C MET A 256 -12.02 11.00 -1.43
N ILE A 257 -12.75 11.76 -0.60
CA ILE A 257 -12.27 12.20 0.72
C ILE A 257 -12.00 10.98 1.62
N MET A 258 -12.94 10.03 1.67
CA MET A 258 -12.81 8.81 2.47
C MET A 258 -11.59 7.98 2.05
N SER A 259 -11.37 7.82 0.74
CA SER A 259 -10.22 7.09 0.19
C SER A 259 -8.89 7.79 0.47
N ILE A 260 -8.82 9.12 0.42
CA ILE A 260 -7.64 9.89 0.82
C ILE A 260 -7.32 9.71 2.30
N LEU A 261 -8.34 9.83 3.17
CA LEU A 261 -8.16 9.69 4.62
C LEU A 261 -7.70 8.28 4.98
N ALA A 262 -8.29 7.26 4.35
CA ALA A 262 -7.92 5.87 4.54
C ALA A 262 -6.49 5.57 4.07
N ALA A 263 -6.08 6.08 2.89
CA ALA A 263 -4.71 5.94 2.39
C ALA A 263 -3.68 6.63 3.33
N TRP A 264 -4.07 7.73 3.96
CA TRP A 264 -3.24 8.37 4.97
C TRP A 264 -3.17 7.53 6.25
N LEU A 265 -4.31 7.04 6.75
CA LEU A 265 -4.38 6.21 7.95
C LEU A 265 -3.65 4.86 7.78
N SER A 266 -3.71 4.24 6.60
CA SER A 266 -3.03 2.97 6.33
C SER A 266 -1.50 3.08 6.53
N SER A 267 -0.93 4.27 6.27
CA SER A 267 0.49 4.56 6.55
C SER A 267 0.83 4.50 8.03
N PHE A 268 -0.12 4.82 8.91
CA PHE A 268 0.05 4.71 10.36
C PHE A 268 -0.25 3.32 10.86
N VAL A 269 -1.28 2.64 10.34
CA VAL A 269 -1.67 1.29 10.79
C VAL A 269 -0.64 0.23 10.37
N SER A 270 -0.03 0.42 9.20
CA SER A 270 0.98 -0.49 8.66
C SER A 270 2.36 -0.37 9.32
N PHE A 271 2.52 0.47 10.35
CA PHE A 271 3.81 0.79 10.98
C PHE A 271 4.61 -0.44 11.46
N GLY A 272 5.86 -0.61 11.05
CA GLY A 272 6.70 -1.68 11.58
C GLY A 272 7.86 -2.02 10.66
N SER A 273 8.89 -2.67 11.20
CA SER A 273 9.95 -3.28 10.39
C SER A 273 9.51 -4.66 9.96
N TYR A 274 9.56 -4.93 8.66
CA TYR A 274 9.40 -6.28 8.14
C TYR A 274 10.63 -7.11 8.52
N ASP A 275 10.41 -8.18 9.30
CA ASP A 275 11.46 -9.07 9.82
C ASP A 275 11.74 -10.26 8.89
N GLY A 276 11.13 -10.29 7.70
CA GLY A 276 11.27 -11.44 6.79
C GLY A 276 10.33 -12.60 7.09
N SER A 277 9.37 -12.42 8.02
CA SER A 277 8.33 -13.38 8.34
C SER A 277 6.98 -12.98 7.69
N ILE A 278 5.99 -12.64 8.50
CA ILE A 278 4.62 -12.27 8.13
C ILE A 278 4.55 -10.76 7.82
N ASP A 279 3.72 -10.39 6.85
CA ASP A 279 3.41 -8.98 6.59
C ASP A 279 2.39 -8.45 7.61
N TRP A 280 2.91 -8.12 8.80
CA TRP A 280 2.13 -7.57 9.91
C TRP A 280 1.49 -6.22 9.58
N GLY A 281 2.09 -5.44 8.69
CA GLY A 281 1.55 -4.13 8.30
C GLY A 281 0.25 -4.29 7.54
N THR A 282 0.28 -5.08 6.47
CA THR A 282 -0.91 -5.31 5.65
C THR A 282 -1.97 -6.10 6.41
N TRP A 283 -1.58 -7.09 7.22
CA TRP A 283 -2.53 -7.83 8.06
C TRP A 283 -3.28 -6.91 9.04
N ARG A 284 -2.60 -5.95 9.69
CA ARG A 284 -3.26 -4.98 10.58
C ARG A 284 -4.22 -4.07 9.83
N CYS A 285 -3.87 -3.64 8.62
CA CYS A 285 -4.76 -2.86 7.76
C CYS A 285 -6.02 -3.66 7.41
N ASN A 286 -5.87 -4.93 7.00
CA ASN A 286 -7.00 -5.81 6.70
C ASN A 286 -7.87 -6.05 7.95
N LEU A 287 -7.26 -6.37 9.09
CA LEU A 287 -7.97 -6.58 10.35
C LEU A 287 -8.72 -5.31 10.78
N ALA A 288 -8.07 -4.15 10.75
CA ALA A 288 -8.68 -2.88 11.10
C ALA A 288 -9.86 -2.55 10.18
N SER A 289 -9.70 -2.74 8.86
CA SER A 289 -10.78 -2.49 7.90
C SER A 289 -12.02 -3.33 8.19
N VAL A 290 -11.86 -4.62 8.46
CA VAL A 290 -12.98 -5.54 8.74
C VAL A 290 -13.63 -5.23 10.09
N ILE A 291 -12.85 -4.90 11.12
CA ILE A 291 -13.39 -4.46 12.42
C ILE A 291 -14.23 -3.20 12.24
N LEU A 292 -13.73 -2.20 11.50
CA LEU A 292 -14.45 -0.95 11.25
C LEU A 292 -15.74 -1.19 10.44
N THR A 293 -15.71 -2.11 9.47
CA THR A 293 -16.92 -2.53 8.74
C THR A 293 -17.95 -3.15 9.69
N VAL A 294 -17.56 -4.11 10.54
CA VAL A 294 -18.47 -4.71 11.55
C VAL A 294 -19.04 -3.65 12.49
N LEU A 295 -18.20 -2.72 12.97
CA LEU A 295 -18.64 -1.64 13.84
C LEU A 295 -19.64 -0.72 13.13
N ALA A 296 -19.45 -0.43 11.85
CA ALA A 296 -20.38 0.37 11.06
C ALA A 296 -21.75 -0.32 10.93
N TYR A 297 -21.78 -1.63 10.66
CA TYR A 297 -23.04 -2.41 10.67
C TYR A 297 -23.68 -2.46 12.05
N GLY A 298 -22.89 -2.65 13.12
CA GLY A 298 -23.38 -2.63 14.50
C GLY A 298 -24.01 -1.27 14.87
N VAL A 299 -23.39 -0.17 14.46
CA VAL A 299 -23.96 1.19 14.65
C VAL A 299 -25.25 1.36 13.85
N HIS A 300 -25.34 0.82 12.63
CA HIS A 300 -26.57 0.84 11.85
C HIS A 300 -27.73 0.14 12.58
N TYR A 301 -27.47 -1.00 13.21
CA TYR A 301 -28.47 -1.73 13.99
C TYR A 301 -28.98 -0.93 15.21
N VAL A 302 -28.09 -0.21 15.89
CA VAL A 302 -28.44 0.54 17.12
C VAL A 302 -29.04 1.93 16.80
N LEU A 303 -28.55 2.59 15.75
CA LEU A 303 -28.90 3.97 15.38
C LEU A 303 -29.23 4.07 13.87
N PRO A 304 -30.36 3.49 13.42
CA PRO A 304 -30.69 3.41 12.00
C PRO A 304 -30.80 4.78 11.32
N VAL A 305 -31.28 5.81 12.03
CA VAL A 305 -31.43 7.18 11.49
C VAL A 305 -30.07 7.81 11.12
N VAL A 306 -29.00 7.47 11.85
CA VAL A 306 -27.64 7.99 11.57
C VAL A 306 -26.99 7.23 10.42
N ALA A 307 -27.34 5.96 10.27
CA ALA A 307 -26.72 5.05 9.31
C ALA A 307 -27.32 5.11 7.90
N HIS A 308 -28.47 5.75 7.71
CA HIS A 308 -29.01 6.10 6.40
C HIS A 308 -28.35 7.37 5.85
N ASN A 309 -27.03 7.34 5.70
CA ASN A 309 -26.25 8.49 5.24
C ASN A 309 -25.15 8.06 4.27
N VAL A 310 -24.98 8.84 3.21
CA VAL A 310 -23.88 8.75 2.23
C VAL A 310 -22.53 8.62 2.92
N ALA A 311 -22.33 9.33 4.05
CA ALA A 311 -21.10 9.26 4.83
C ALA A 311 -20.82 7.84 5.37
N VAL A 312 -21.84 7.13 5.87
CA VAL A 312 -21.68 5.77 6.41
C VAL A 312 -21.46 4.78 5.26
N LYS A 313 -22.22 4.90 4.16
CA LYS A 313 -21.98 4.10 2.96
C LYS A 313 -20.54 4.25 2.47
N LYS A 314 -20.05 5.48 2.31
CA LYS A 314 -18.69 5.77 1.84
C LYS A 314 -17.62 5.45 2.88
N PHE A 315 -17.97 5.44 4.17
CA PHE A 315 -17.09 4.89 5.20
C PHE A 315 -16.88 3.37 5.01
N VAL A 316 -17.93 2.60 4.76
CA VAL A 316 -17.81 1.15 4.55
C VAL A 316 -17.15 0.83 3.19
N SER A 317 -17.68 1.40 2.11
CA SER A 317 -17.22 1.08 0.75
C SER A 317 -15.85 1.69 0.42
N SER A 318 -15.66 3.00 0.63
CA SER A 318 -14.44 3.70 0.25
C SER A 318 -13.39 3.71 1.37
N PHE A 319 -13.73 4.12 2.59
CA PHE A 319 -12.74 4.23 3.67
C PHE A 319 -12.21 2.87 4.11
N CYS A 320 -13.08 1.94 4.50
CA CYS A 320 -12.64 0.60 4.93
C CYS A 320 -11.98 -0.16 3.77
N GLY A 321 -12.53 -0.02 2.55
CA GLY A 321 -11.95 -0.60 1.34
C GLY A 321 -10.52 -0.13 1.11
N SER A 322 -10.31 1.18 1.08
CA SER A 322 -9.00 1.81 0.85
C SER A 322 -8.00 1.63 1.99
N LEU A 323 -8.49 1.45 3.23
CA LEU A 323 -7.65 1.14 4.38
C LEU A 323 -7.08 -0.27 4.26
N SER A 324 -7.84 -1.18 3.64
CA SER A 324 -7.46 -2.56 3.46
C SER A 324 -6.39 -2.72 2.37
N GLY A 325 -5.53 -3.73 2.50
CA GLY A 325 -4.42 -3.97 1.58
C GLY A 325 -4.54 -5.30 0.86
N PHE A 326 -5.60 -5.51 0.06
CA PHE A 326 -5.81 -6.78 -0.64
C PHE A 326 -4.64 -7.11 -1.59
N SER A 327 -4.34 -6.21 -2.53
CA SER A 327 -3.25 -6.42 -3.50
C SER A 327 -1.88 -6.50 -2.82
N ALA A 328 -1.65 -5.68 -1.79
CA ALA A 328 -0.42 -5.72 -0.99
C ALA A 328 -0.23 -7.08 -0.29
N THR A 329 -1.31 -7.68 0.23
CA THR A 329 -1.29 -9.00 0.87
C THR A 329 -0.83 -10.07 -0.11
N VAL A 330 -1.36 -10.00 -1.33
CA VAL A 330 -1.03 -10.93 -2.41
C VAL A 330 0.43 -10.74 -2.83
N ALA A 331 0.88 -9.51 -3.05
CA ALA A 331 2.27 -9.21 -3.38
C ALA A 331 3.24 -9.73 -2.32
N ALA A 332 3.01 -9.44 -1.04
CA ALA A 332 3.85 -9.92 0.06
C ALA A 332 3.92 -11.45 0.10
N THR A 333 2.80 -12.13 -0.10
CA THR A 333 2.72 -13.59 -0.19
C THR A 333 3.55 -14.12 -1.36
N MET A 334 3.43 -13.51 -2.54
CA MET A 334 4.14 -13.99 -3.73
C MET A 334 5.64 -13.70 -3.67
N VAL A 335 6.05 -12.56 -3.09
CA VAL A 335 7.46 -12.22 -2.84
C VAL A 335 8.10 -13.22 -1.87
N LEU A 336 7.41 -13.57 -0.79
CA LEU A 336 7.87 -14.62 0.14
C LEU A 336 8.04 -15.96 -0.58
N ALA A 337 7.11 -16.31 -1.47
CA ALA A 337 7.20 -17.52 -2.26
C ALA A 337 8.40 -17.49 -3.23
N ASP A 338 8.70 -16.35 -3.85
CA ASP A 338 9.87 -16.13 -4.71
C ASP A 338 11.20 -16.24 -3.96
N GLN A 339 11.24 -15.77 -2.71
CA GLN A 339 12.41 -15.88 -1.84
C GLN A 339 12.62 -17.29 -1.27
N ASN A 340 11.97 -18.31 -1.83
CA ASN A 340 11.96 -19.70 -1.33
C ASN A 340 11.44 -19.87 0.11
N LYS A 341 10.74 -18.87 0.68
CA LYS A 341 10.13 -18.92 2.01
C LYS A 341 8.67 -19.41 1.93
N ARG A 342 8.45 -20.53 1.25
CA ARG A 342 7.09 -21.07 0.98
C ARG A 342 6.25 -21.30 2.24
N PRO A 343 6.77 -21.86 3.35
CA PRO A 343 5.97 -22.02 4.57
C PRO A 343 5.48 -20.69 5.14
N VAL A 344 6.30 -19.65 5.06
CA VAL A 344 5.98 -18.30 5.53
C VAL A 344 4.96 -17.63 4.60
N ALA A 345 5.11 -17.80 3.29
CA ALA A 345 4.09 -17.35 2.32
C ALA A 345 2.72 -17.98 2.60
N MET A 346 2.69 -19.31 2.84
CA MET A 346 1.46 -20.02 3.19
C MET A 346 0.89 -19.57 4.54
N ALA A 347 1.73 -19.29 5.53
CA ALA A 347 1.29 -18.74 6.81
C ALA A 347 0.71 -17.33 6.65
N ASN A 348 1.31 -16.48 5.83
CA ASN A 348 0.81 -15.12 5.54
C ASN A 348 -0.55 -15.15 4.83
N LEU A 349 -0.68 -16.02 3.82
CA LEU A 349 -1.94 -16.25 3.12
C LEU A 349 -3.01 -16.84 4.05
N GLY A 350 -2.64 -17.87 4.81
CA GLY A 350 -3.50 -18.55 5.77
C GLY A 350 -3.99 -17.62 6.87
N LEU A 351 -3.13 -16.74 7.40
CA LEU A 351 -3.50 -15.75 8.41
C LEU A 351 -4.61 -14.81 7.90
N ASN A 352 -4.49 -14.34 6.66
CA ASN A 352 -5.53 -13.51 6.05
C ASN A 352 -6.80 -14.33 5.81
N ILE A 353 -6.72 -15.54 5.23
CA ILE A 353 -7.90 -16.41 5.07
C ILE A 353 -8.63 -16.63 6.41
N VAL A 354 -7.90 -17.00 7.47
CA VAL A 354 -8.47 -17.23 8.80
C VAL A 354 -9.09 -15.94 9.36
N THR A 355 -8.42 -14.80 9.18
CA THR A 355 -8.95 -13.49 9.58
C THR A 355 -10.28 -13.23 8.86
N ALA A 356 -10.34 -13.37 7.53
CA ALA A 356 -11.60 -13.20 6.79
C ALA A 356 -12.70 -14.13 7.32
N LEU A 357 -12.42 -15.44 7.42
CA LEU A 357 -13.39 -16.43 7.88
C LEU A 357 -13.92 -16.16 9.29
N ALA A 358 -13.06 -15.68 10.19
CA ALA A 358 -13.45 -15.35 11.57
C ALA A 358 -14.50 -14.22 11.63
N PHE A 359 -14.50 -13.32 10.64
CA PHE A 359 -15.38 -12.16 10.60
C PHE A 359 -16.67 -12.36 9.78
N VAL A 360 -16.71 -13.37 8.91
CA VAL A 360 -17.92 -13.73 8.12
C VAL A 360 -19.20 -13.81 8.97
N PRO A 361 -19.24 -14.43 10.17
CA PRO A 361 -20.46 -14.51 10.97
C PRO A 361 -21.01 -13.16 11.44
N TYR A 362 -20.17 -12.13 11.53
CA TYR A 362 -20.52 -10.80 12.03
C TYR A 362 -20.93 -9.83 10.92
N LEU A 363 -20.70 -10.21 9.66
CA LEU A 363 -21.03 -9.45 8.45
C LEU A 363 -22.17 -10.11 7.69
N ARG A 364 -22.94 -10.98 8.36
CA ARG A 364 -24.12 -11.60 7.78
C ARG A 364 -25.29 -10.62 7.87
N ALA A 365 -25.73 -10.17 6.70
CA ALA A 365 -27.03 -9.54 6.46
C ALA A 365 -28.21 -10.43 6.87
#